data_AF-A0A952EN95-F1
#
_entry.id   AF-A0A952EN95-F1
#
_cell.length_a   1.000
_cell.length_b   1.000
_cell.length_c   1.000
_cell.angle_alpha   90.00
_cell.angle_beta   90.00
_cell.angle_gamma   90.00
#
_symmetry.space_group_name_H-M   'P 1'
#
loop_
_entity.id
_entity.type
_entity.pdbx_description
1 polymer ?
#
loop_
_entity_poly.entity_id
_entity_poly.type
_entity_poly.pdbx_seq_one_letter_code
_entity_poly.pdbx_strand_id
1 'polypeptide(L)'
;MIFPNDRPAPPTVGKPSLLSHDVLPTAAFGAFRVGAKKLLPETTTKPGGRYRQCNQKHAMNKIFAFFLIISLFCNCSKYEKSQITDIEKLSSPSKQFDVYLYSVESGMSFGSNVNALQIVKYQEKPDFYNADFFRVSNSGPFQIKWENNNLTIKTISHIRTVAEKQPFKTEFLTYKGVEIRNDIYTQFSGTATTELKFRDFYEKNENIVFKNDMDSLVFDINKSQISIGFNYIEVTTFKPNKFYKNRGLDLEFYKLFPIKKMNFSKLEKYQPLTIIKN
;
A
#
# COMPACT_ATOMS: atom_id res chain seq x y z
N MET A 1 -48.58 42.95 11.94
CA MET A 1 -47.66 43.22 10.81
C MET A 1 -47.12 41.90 10.30
N ILE A 2 -47.15 41.72 8.99
CA ILE A 2 -46.90 40.46 8.27
C ILE A 2 -45.61 40.62 7.43
N PHE A 3 -44.88 39.49 7.29
CA PHE A 3 -43.84 39.10 6.30
C PHE A 3 -42.35 39.28 6.65
N PRO A 4 -41.43 38.44 6.11
CA PRO A 4 -41.62 37.17 5.36
C PRO A 4 -40.82 35.94 5.87
N ASN A 5 -41.36 34.77 5.51
CA ASN A 5 -40.69 33.48 5.45
C ASN A 5 -39.78 33.43 4.20
N ASP A 6 -38.46 33.29 4.38
CA ASP A 6 -37.56 32.88 3.32
C ASP A 6 -37.23 31.39 3.47
N ARG A 7 -38.12 30.55 2.92
CA ARG A 7 -37.78 29.16 2.60
C ARG A 7 -37.11 29.14 1.22
N PRO A 8 -35.93 28.54 1.06
CA PRO A 8 -35.39 28.26 -0.27
C PRO A 8 -36.27 27.21 -0.97
N ALA A 9 -36.60 27.46 -2.23
CA ALA A 9 -37.31 26.53 -3.09
C ALA A 9 -36.53 25.21 -3.27
N PRO A 10 -37.22 24.06 -3.41
CA PRO A 10 -36.57 22.79 -3.70
C PRO A 10 -36.11 22.77 -5.17
N PRO A 11 -34.89 22.29 -5.49
CA PRO A 11 -34.52 22.11 -6.88
C PRO A 11 -35.27 20.92 -7.50
N THR A 12 -35.79 21.22 -8.68
CA THR A 12 -36.60 20.39 -9.57
C THR A 12 -35.90 19.10 -9.99
N VAL A 13 -36.67 18.01 -9.99
CA VAL A 13 -36.32 16.72 -10.59
C VAL A 13 -36.15 16.89 -12.10
N GLY A 14 -34.95 16.60 -12.61
CA GLY A 14 -34.67 16.47 -14.03
C GLY A 14 -33.64 15.35 -14.26
N LYS A 15 -34.10 14.25 -14.85
CA LYS A 15 -33.31 13.20 -15.51
C LYS A 15 -33.82 13.14 -16.97
N PRO A 16 -33.10 12.58 -17.97
CA PRO A 16 -31.76 11.96 -17.92
C PRO A 16 -30.77 12.35 -19.06
N SER A 17 -29.52 11.89 -18.88
CA SER A 17 -28.59 11.36 -19.91
C SER A 17 -28.02 12.29 -21.00
N LEU A 18 -26.69 12.45 -20.99
CA LEU A 18 -25.82 12.16 -22.15
C LEU A 18 -24.35 11.98 -21.70
N LEU A 19 -23.89 10.73 -21.82
CA LEU A 19 -22.55 10.32 -22.26
C LEU A 19 -21.35 11.26 -21.98
N SER A 20 -20.50 10.87 -21.04
CA SER A 20 -19.05 11.05 -21.23
C SER A 20 -18.31 9.84 -20.66
N HIS A 21 -17.82 9.02 -21.57
CA HIS A 21 -16.92 7.92 -21.33
C HIS A 21 -15.60 8.43 -20.75
N ASP A 22 -15.19 7.91 -19.59
CA ASP A 22 -13.77 7.77 -19.27
C ASP A 22 -13.51 6.32 -18.91
N VAL A 23 -13.20 5.59 -19.96
CA VAL A 23 -12.73 4.21 -19.94
C VAL A 23 -11.29 4.24 -19.46
N LEU A 24 -11.04 3.60 -18.31
CA LEU A 24 -9.71 3.19 -17.84
C LEU A 24 -8.90 2.55 -18.97
N PRO A 25 -7.57 2.79 -19.09
CA PRO A 25 -6.76 2.17 -20.13
C PRO A 25 -6.56 0.69 -19.80
N THR A 26 -7.52 -0.14 -20.19
CA THR A 26 -7.38 -1.62 -20.26
C THR A 26 -6.77 -2.04 -21.62
N ALA A 27 -6.26 -1.09 -22.41
CA ALA A 27 -5.79 -1.30 -23.77
C ALA A 27 -4.33 -1.77 -23.90
N ALA A 28 -3.55 -1.86 -22.82
CA ALA A 28 -2.14 -2.24 -22.91
C ALA A 28 -1.85 -3.76 -22.92
N PHE A 29 -2.85 -4.62 -22.66
CA PHE A 29 -2.67 -6.09 -22.71
C PHE A 29 -3.46 -6.78 -23.85
N GLY A 30 -4.25 -6.03 -24.64
CA GLY A 30 -5.06 -6.57 -25.75
C GLY A 30 -4.32 -6.73 -27.09
N ALA A 31 -3.18 -6.08 -27.28
CA ALA A 31 -2.49 -6.04 -28.57
C ALA A 31 -1.71 -7.32 -28.93
N PHE A 32 -1.52 -8.25 -27.99
CA PHE A 32 -0.75 -9.48 -28.24
C PHE A 32 -1.58 -10.67 -28.78
N ARG A 33 -2.91 -10.55 -28.88
CA ARG A 33 -3.77 -11.65 -29.33
C ARG A 33 -4.26 -11.57 -30.78
N VAL A 34 -3.99 -10.48 -31.50
CA VAL A 34 -4.49 -10.28 -32.88
C VAL A 34 -3.37 -10.40 -33.94
N GLY A 35 -2.10 -10.48 -33.55
CA GLY A 35 -0.97 -10.55 -34.49
C GLY A 35 -0.62 -11.94 -35.04
N ALA A 36 -1.19 -13.04 -34.51
CA ALA A 36 -0.72 -14.39 -34.82
C ALA A 36 -1.56 -15.18 -35.86
N LYS A 37 -2.53 -14.54 -36.54
CA LYS A 37 -3.45 -15.25 -37.47
C LYS A 37 -3.40 -14.83 -38.95
N LYS A 38 -2.41 -14.06 -39.40
CA LYS A 38 -2.25 -13.75 -40.83
C LYS A 38 -0.81 -13.92 -41.31
N LEU A 39 -0.36 -15.15 -41.45
CA LEU A 39 0.81 -15.51 -42.26
C LEU A 39 0.57 -16.86 -42.94
N LEU A 40 -0.39 -16.90 -43.87
CA LEU A 40 -0.46 -17.92 -44.92
C LEU A 40 -0.90 -17.20 -46.20
N PRO A 41 -0.06 -17.16 -47.26
CA PRO A 41 -0.53 -16.85 -48.59
C PRO A 41 -1.22 -18.09 -49.15
N GLU A 42 -2.47 -17.94 -49.59
CA GLU A 42 -3.07 -18.87 -50.55
C GLU A 42 -2.25 -18.82 -51.85
N THR A 43 -1.87 -19.99 -52.36
CA THR A 43 -1.44 -20.12 -53.76
C THR A 43 -1.88 -21.47 -54.29
N THR A 44 -2.85 -21.44 -55.19
CA THR A 44 -3.33 -22.59 -55.94
C THR A 44 -2.47 -22.74 -57.21
N THR A 45 -1.77 -23.86 -57.39
CA THR A 45 -1.50 -24.50 -58.69
C THR A 45 -0.79 -25.85 -58.48
N LYS A 46 -1.24 -26.91 -59.18
CA LYS A 46 -0.68 -28.29 -59.14
C LYS A 46 0.49 -28.46 -60.16
N PRO A 47 1.04 -29.67 -60.39
CA PRO A 47 2.32 -30.09 -59.84
C PRO A 47 3.40 -30.35 -60.93
N GLY A 48 4.68 -30.30 -60.58
CA GLY A 48 5.72 -30.80 -61.46
C GLY A 48 7.14 -30.64 -60.92
N GLY A 49 7.91 -31.72 -60.98
CA GLY A 49 9.37 -31.66 -61.16
C GLY A 49 10.23 -31.49 -59.91
N ARG A 50 10.97 -32.56 -59.58
CA ARG A 50 12.17 -32.54 -58.72
C ARG A 50 13.20 -31.57 -59.29
N TYR A 51 13.84 -30.75 -58.44
CA TYR A 51 15.30 -30.58 -58.40
C TYR A 51 15.72 -30.10 -57.00
N ARG A 52 16.70 -30.80 -56.40
CA ARG A 52 17.42 -30.36 -55.19
C ARG A 52 18.23 -29.12 -55.52
N GLN A 53 18.25 -28.12 -54.65
CA GLN A 53 19.46 -27.36 -54.39
C GLN A 53 19.47 -26.70 -53.00
N CYS A 54 20.68 -26.71 -52.44
CA CYS A 54 21.13 -26.27 -51.15
C CYS A 54 20.69 -24.84 -50.82
N ASN A 55 20.18 -24.59 -49.61
CA ASN A 55 20.35 -23.32 -48.89
C ASN A 55 19.94 -23.48 -47.42
N GLN A 56 20.73 -24.26 -46.69
CA GLN A 56 20.67 -24.35 -45.24
C GLN A 56 21.47 -23.20 -44.62
N LYS A 57 21.03 -21.95 -44.83
CA LYS A 57 21.71 -20.75 -44.29
C LYS A 57 20.79 -19.58 -43.95
N HIS A 58 19.54 -19.81 -43.52
CA HIS A 58 18.69 -18.71 -43.00
C HIS A 58 17.78 -19.06 -41.81
N ALA A 59 17.86 -20.26 -41.24
CA ALA A 59 17.04 -20.61 -40.07
C ALA A 59 17.64 -20.16 -38.72
N MET A 60 18.95 -19.93 -38.61
CA MET A 60 19.60 -19.55 -37.34
C MET A 60 19.44 -18.06 -36.97
N ASN A 61 19.23 -17.16 -37.93
CA ASN A 61 19.18 -15.71 -37.63
C ASN A 61 17.85 -15.27 -36.99
N LYS A 62 16.73 -15.97 -37.28
CA LYS A 62 15.41 -15.63 -36.69
C LYS A 62 15.25 -16.18 -35.27
N ILE A 63 15.83 -17.34 -34.99
CA ILE A 63 15.84 -17.95 -33.65
C ILE A 63 16.70 -17.11 -32.70
N PHE A 64 17.87 -16.63 -33.17
CA PHE A 64 18.75 -15.79 -32.36
C PHE A 64 18.10 -14.45 -31.96
N ALA A 65 17.42 -13.77 -32.88
CA ALA A 65 16.68 -12.55 -32.56
C ALA A 65 15.54 -12.79 -31.56
N PHE A 66 14.84 -13.93 -31.66
CA PHE A 66 13.78 -14.30 -30.72
C PHE A 66 14.31 -14.60 -29.31
N PHE A 67 15.45 -15.31 -29.20
CA PHE A 67 16.13 -15.51 -27.92
C PHE A 67 16.72 -14.21 -27.36
N LEU A 68 17.20 -13.29 -28.20
CA LEU A 68 17.70 -11.98 -27.77
C LEU A 68 16.56 -11.11 -27.20
N ILE A 69 15.40 -11.10 -27.85
CA ILE A 69 14.19 -10.42 -27.38
C ILE A 69 13.70 -11.06 -26.07
N ILE A 70 13.63 -12.38 -25.97
CA ILE A 70 13.24 -13.07 -24.71
C ILE A 70 14.27 -12.79 -23.59
N SER A 71 15.56 -12.73 -23.90
CA SER A 71 16.61 -12.43 -22.91
C SER A 71 16.53 -10.98 -22.39
N LEU A 72 16.12 -10.04 -23.24
CA LEU A 72 15.85 -8.65 -22.86
C LEU A 72 14.64 -8.54 -21.91
N PHE A 73 13.68 -9.45 -21.99
CA PHE A 73 12.51 -9.48 -21.10
C PHE A 73 12.67 -10.41 -19.88
N CYS A 74 13.62 -11.34 -19.87
CA CYS A 74 13.84 -12.27 -18.75
C CYS A 74 14.47 -11.63 -17.50
N ASN A 75 14.95 -10.38 -17.57
CA ASN A 75 15.56 -9.67 -16.43
C ASN A 75 14.84 -8.37 -16.02
N CYS A 76 13.65 -8.09 -16.54
CA CYS A 76 13.01 -6.76 -16.45
C CYS A 76 11.86 -6.66 -15.43
N SER A 77 11.93 -7.31 -14.27
CA SER A 77 10.90 -7.14 -13.22
C SER A 77 11.44 -6.70 -11.87
N LYS A 78 12.69 -6.22 -11.81
CA LYS A 78 13.26 -5.72 -10.55
C LYS A 78 13.09 -4.21 -10.45
N TYR A 79 12.59 -3.75 -9.31
CA TYR A 79 12.51 -2.33 -8.98
C TYR A 79 13.91 -1.78 -8.70
N GLU A 80 14.13 -0.53 -9.06
CA GLU A 80 15.38 0.17 -8.74
C GLU A 80 15.43 0.57 -7.26
N LYS A 81 16.63 0.71 -6.70
CA LYS A 81 16.79 1.09 -5.29
C LYS A 81 16.17 2.44 -4.95
N SER A 82 16.24 3.39 -5.88
CA SER A 82 15.63 4.72 -5.79
C SER A 82 14.11 4.68 -5.67
N GLN A 83 13.46 3.61 -6.16
CA GLN A 83 12.00 3.47 -6.14
C GLN A 83 11.48 2.92 -4.81
N ILE A 84 12.35 2.41 -3.94
CA ILE A 84 11.95 1.83 -2.67
C ILE A 84 12.16 2.87 -1.56
N THR A 85 11.08 3.26 -0.90
CA THR A 85 11.08 4.29 0.15
C THR A 85 10.26 3.83 1.36
N ASP A 86 10.38 4.57 2.47
CA ASP A 86 9.56 4.39 3.69
C ASP A 86 9.56 2.97 4.26
N ILE A 87 10.73 2.33 4.31
CA ILE A 87 10.85 0.96 4.80
C ILE A 87 10.63 0.93 6.30
N GLU A 88 9.61 0.22 6.73
CA GLU A 88 9.31 -0.07 8.13
C GLU A 88 9.26 -1.57 8.38
N LYS A 89 9.70 -1.99 9.56
CA LYS A 89 9.76 -3.40 9.95
C LYS A 89 8.93 -3.66 11.20
N LEU A 90 8.17 -4.75 11.19
CA LEU A 90 7.48 -5.30 12.33
C LEU A 90 7.86 -6.76 12.56
N SER A 91 8.42 -7.07 13.73
CA SER A 91 8.73 -8.45 14.11
C SER A 91 7.54 -9.10 14.81
N SER A 92 7.27 -10.36 14.49
CA SER A 92 6.28 -11.18 15.21
C SER A 92 6.70 -11.39 16.67
N PRO A 93 5.77 -11.41 17.64
CA PRO A 93 6.09 -11.70 19.05
C PRO A 93 6.78 -13.07 19.24
N SER A 94 6.40 -14.06 18.42
CA SER A 94 6.98 -15.40 18.41
C SER A 94 8.32 -15.49 17.69
N LYS A 95 8.79 -14.40 17.07
CA LYS A 95 10.02 -14.34 16.26
C LYS A 95 10.07 -15.41 15.17
N GLN A 96 8.92 -15.75 14.58
CA GLN A 96 8.83 -16.65 13.44
C GLN A 96 8.98 -15.89 12.13
N PHE A 97 8.36 -14.72 12.05
CA PHE A 97 8.31 -13.87 10.87
C PHE A 97 8.71 -12.43 11.18
N ASP A 98 9.25 -11.78 10.15
CA ASP A 98 9.36 -10.34 10.05
C ASP A 98 8.47 -9.86 8.89
N VAL A 99 7.77 -8.76 9.12
CA VAL A 99 6.99 -8.03 8.11
C VAL A 99 7.72 -6.74 7.78
N TYR A 100 7.83 -6.47 6.50
CA TYR A 100 8.33 -5.21 5.97
C TYR A 100 7.21 -4.49 5.23
N LEU A 101 7.00 -3.22 5.57
CA LEU A 101 6.14 -2.29 4.85
C LEU A 101 7.04 -1.31 4.11
N TYR A 102 6.74 -0.99 2.86
CA TYR A 102 7.50 -0.02 2.08
C TYR A 102 6.67 0.52 0.91
N SER A 103 7.09 1.67 0.41
CA SER A 103 6.53 2.30 -0.78
C SER A 103 7.38 1.92 -1.99
N VAL A 104 6.72 1.55 -3.09
CA VAL A 104 7.34 1.37 -4.41
C VAL A 104 6.85 2.48 -5.32
N GLU A 105 7.72 3.45 -5.60
CA GLU A 105 7.43 4.56 -6.50
C GLU A 105 7.42 4.10 -7.96
N SER A 106 6.42 4.54 -8.72
CA SER A 106 6.34 4.26 -10.14
C SER A 106 7.29 5.15 -10.93
N GLY A 107 8.22 4.53 -11.66
CA GLY A 107 9.03 5.25 -12.66
C GLY A 107 8.22 5.77 -13.86
N MET A 108 6.96 5.36 -14.03
CA MET A 108 6.13 5.70 -15.21
C MET A 108 5.07 6.76 -14.92
N SER A 109 4.80 7.10 -13.65
CA SER A 109 3.78 8.10 -13.30
C SER A 109 4.18 8.83 -12.03
N PHE A 110 4.51 10.12 -12.18
CA PHE A 110 4.88 11.01 -11.09
C PHE A 110 3.85 10.99 -9.96
N GLY A 111 4.32 10.72 -8.74
CA GLY A 111 3.50 10.71 -7.53
C GLY A 111 2.64 9.47 -7.33
N SER A 112 2.74 8.45 -8.19
CA SER A 112 2.08 7.16 -7.95
C SER A 112 3.01 6.20 -7.21
N ASN A 113 2.52 5.64 -6.11
CA ASN A 113 3.23 4.64 -5.33
C ASN A 113 2.36 3.39 -5.11
N VAL A 114 3.02 2.28 -4.82
CA VAL A 114 2.39 1.04 -4.38
C VAL A 114 2.85 0.77 -2.95
N ASN A 115 1.89 0.62 -2.05
CA ASN A 115 2.15 0.17 -0.69
C ASN A 115 2.39 -1.35 -0.72
N ALA A 116 3.62 -1.75 -0.46
CA ALA A 116 4.06 -3.14 -0.48
C ALA A 116 4.20 -3.68 0.95
N LEU A 117 3.81 -4.95 1.12
CA LEU A 117 4.00 -5.72 2.33
C LEU A 117 4.74 -7.01 1.98
N GLN A 118 5.87 -7.25 2.61
CA GLN A 118 6.65 -8.47 2.43
C GLN A 118 6.81 -9.20 3.76
N ILE A 119 6.49 -10.51 3.77
CA ILE A 119 6.67 -11.39 4.92
C ILE A 119 7.86 -12.31 4.62
N VAL A 120 8.81 -12.35 5.54
CA VAL A 120 10.00 -13.21 5.48
C VAL A 120 10.18 -13.91 6.82
N LYS A 121 11.00 -14.96 6.86
CA LYS A 121 11.35 -15.59 8.14
C LYS A 121 12.08 -14.59 9.02
N TYR A 122 11.97 -14.74 10.33
CA TYR A 122 12.64 -13.83 11.27
C TYR A 122 14.15 -13.73 10.98
N GLN A 123 14.65 -12.49 10.88
CA GLN A 123 16.03 -12.13 10.53
C GLN A 123 16.47 -12.49 9.10
N GLU A 124 15.60 -13.04 8.27
CA GLU A 124 15.86 -13.19 6.84
C GLU A 124 15.93 -11.82 6.17
N LYS A 125 16.89 -11.66 5.25
CA LYS A 125 17.00 -10.41 4.49
C LYS A 125 15.91 -10.37 3.41
N PRO A 126 15.04 -9.35 3.40
CA PRO A 126 14.06 -9.19 2.34
C PRO A 126 14.73 -8.81 1.01
N ASP A 127 14.16 -9.26 -0.11
CA ASP A 127 14.46 -8.75 -1.44
C ASP A 127 13.35 -7.77 -1.83
N PHE A 128 13.55 -6.49 -1.53
CA PHE A 128 12.60 -5.41 -1.82
C PHE A 128 12.44 -5.11 -3.31
N TYR A 129 13.40 -5.56 -4.13
CA TYR A 129 13.43 -5.27 -5.56
C TYR A 129 12.62 -6.29 -6.35
N ASN A 130 12.27 -7.43 -5.74
CA ASN A 130 11.43 -8.43 -6.36
C ASN A 130 9.96 -7.98 -6.35
N ALA A 131 9.21 -8.36 -7.38
CA ALA A 131 7.76 -8.15 -7.47
C ALA A 131 6.94 -9.11 -6.59
N ASP A 132 7.60 -10.03 -5.86
CA ASP A 132 6.96 -10.92 -4.88
C ASP A 132 6.71 -10.20 -3.55
N PHE A 133 5.71 -9.32 -3.56
CA PHE A 133 5.14 -8.67 -2.38
C PHE A 133 3.61 -8.63 -2.43
N PHE A 134 3.00 -8.53 -1.26
CA PHE A 134 1.57 -8.28 -1.15
C PHE A 134 1.29 -6.79 -1.37
N ARG A 135 0.50 -6.46 -2.39
CA ARG A 135 0.04 -5.09 -2.62
C ARG A 135 -1.11 -4.76 -1.68
N VAL A 136 -0.91 -3.78 -0.80
CA VAL A 136 -1.98 -3.20 0.00
C VAL A 136 -2.79 -2.27 -0.91
N SER A 137 -4.05 -2.65 -1.20
CA SER A 137 -4.88 -2.02 -2.24
C SER A 137 -5.39 -0.61 -1.90
N ASN A 138 -5.09 -0.11 -0.71
CA ASN A 138 -5.56 1.14 -0.12
C ASN A 138 -4.36 2.03 0.23
N SER A 139 -4.56 3.02 1.11
CA SER A 139 -3.43 3.64 1.82
C SER A 139 -2.54 2.55 2.44
N GLY A 140 -1.26 2.90 2.68
CA GLY A 140 -0.42 2.12 3.57
C GLY A 140 -1.14 1.89 4.91
N PRO A 141 -0.88 0.77 5.61
CA PRO A 141 -1.50 0.50 6.89
C PRO A 141 -1.21 1.63 7.89
N PHE A 142 -2.25 2.27 8.44
CA PHE A 142 -2.07 3.22 9.53
C PHE A 142 -1.95 2.51 10.89
N GLN A 143 -2.29 1.22 10.94
CA GLN A 143 -2.01 0.32 12.05
C GLN A 143 -1.76 -1.09 11.50
N ILE A 144 -0.79 -1.79 12.08
CA ILE A 144 -0.50 -3.20 11.82
C ILE A 144 -0.08 -3.87 13.13
N LYS A 145 -0.66 -5.03 13.42
CA LYS A 145 -0.38 -5.80 14.64
C LYS A 145 -0.36 -7.29 14.34
N TRP A 146 0.48 -8.00 15.08
CA TRP A 146 0.38 -9.46 15.16
C TRP A 146 -0.64 -9.86 16.21
N GLU A 147 -1.53 -10.76 15.82
CA GLU A 147 -2.53 -11.42 16.66
C GLU A 147 -2.46 -12.92 16.37
N ASN A 148 -1.95 -13.72 17.33
CA ASN A 148 -1.84 -15.17 17.22
C ASN A 148 -1.13 -15.68 15.94
N ASN A 149 0.02 -15.09 15.59
CA ASN A 149 0.78 -15.34 14.34
C ASN A 149 0.07 -14.92 13.03
N ASN A 150 -1.09 -14.29 13.12
CA ASN A 150 -1.76 -13.64 11.99
C ASN A 150 -1.58 -12.12 12.07
N LEU A 151 -1.83 -11.44 10.96
CA LEU A 151 -1.75 -9.99 10.87
C LEU A 151 -3.13 -9.36 10.83
N THR A 152 -3.33 -8.38 11.70
CA THR A 152 -4.45 -7.44 11.61
C THR A 152 -3.89 -6.11 11.14
N ILE A 153 -4.29 -5.67 9.95
CA ILE A 153 -3.95 -4.36 9.39
C ILE A 153 -5.21 -3.48 9.31
N LYS A 154 -5.00 -2.16 9.43
CA LYS A 154 -6.04 -1.17 9.20
C LYS A 154 -5.61 -0.19 8.14
N THR A 155 -6.46 0.04 7.15
CA THR A 155 -6.16 0.89 5.99
C THR A 155 -7.26 1.93 5.74
N ILE A 156 -6.90 3.04 5.08
CA ILE A 156 -7.86 4.05 4.62
C ILE A 156 -8.19 3.79 3.16
N SER A 157 -9.48 3.63 2.86
CA SER A 157 -9.95 3.47 1.50
C SER A 157 -9.85 4.78 0.70
N HIS A 158 -9.61 4.63 -0.60
CA HIS A 158 -9.61 5.71 -1.57
C HIS A 158 -11.01 6.13 -2.05
N ILE A 159 -12.09 5.58 -1.47
CA ILE A 159 -13.44 6.03 -1.83
C ILE A 159 -13.65 7.50 -1.43
N ARG A 160 -14.38 8.24 -2.26
CA ARG A 160 -14.62 9.68 -2.05
C ARG A 160 -15.60 9.99 -0.91
N THR A 161 -16.40 9.01 -0.50
CA THR A 161 -17.47 9.18 0.48
C THR A 161 -17.06 8.63 1.84
N VAL A 162 -17.27 9.41 2.90
CA VAL A 162 -17.06 8.95 4.28
C VAL A 162 -18.20 8.02 4.69
N ALA A 163 -17.87 6.79 5.08
CA ALA A 163 -18.83 5.77 5.46
C ALA A 163 -19.34 5.97 6.90
N GLU A 164 -20.60 5.63 7.14
CA GLU A 164 -21.23 5.73 8.46
C GLU A 164 -20.78 4.65 9.44
N LYS A 165 -20.65 3.42 8.96
CA LYS A 165 -20.17 2.29 9.76
C LYS A 165 -18.68 2.10 9.53
N GLN A 166 -17.93 1.93 10.61
CA GLN A 166 -16.47 1.74 10.61
C GLN A 166 -16.11 0.46 11.39
N PRO A 167 -15.19 -0.40 10.90
CA PRO A 167 -14.72 -0.44 9.52
C PRO A 167 -15.89 -0.64 8.55
N PHE A 168 -15.81 -0.07 7.35
CA PHE A 168 -16.89 -0.22 6.36
C PHE A 168 -16.77 -1.50 5.55
N LYS A 169 -15.56 -2.06 5.47
CA LYS A 169 -15.25 -3.33 4.83
C LYS A 169 -14.14 -4.03 5.60
N THR A 170 -14.23 -5.35 5.69
CA THR A 170 -13.13 -6.20 6.18
C THR A 170 -12.80 -7.22 5.10
N GLU A 171 -11.53 -7.42 4.83
CA GLU A 171 -11.01 -8.40 3.86
C GLU A 171 -10.12 -9.41 4.58
N PHE A 172 -10.15 -10.66 4.11
CA PHE A 172 -9.32 -11.75 4.62
C PHE A 172 -8.54 -12.35 3.47
N LEU A 173 -7.23 -12.46 3.66
CA LEU A 173 -6.28 -12.89 2.64
C LEU A 173 -5.22 -13.77 3.29
N THR A 174 -4.58 -14.64 2.51
CA THR A 174 -3.45 -15.44 2.98
C THR A 174 -2.24 -15.14 2.11
N TYR A 175 -1.11 -14.84 2.74
CA TYR A 175 0.15 -14.57 2.05
C TYR A 175 1.30 -15.25 2.79
N LYS A 176 2.06 -16.09 2.07
CA LYS A 176 3.17 -16.89 2.62
C LYS A 176 2.81 -17.67 3.91
N GLY A 177 1.58 -18.18 3.97
CA GLY A 177 1.08 -18.96 5.11
C GLY A 177 0.61 -18.14 6.31
N VAL A 178 0.65 -16.81 6.24
CA VAL A 178 0.10 -15.90 7.25
C VAL A 178 -1.26 -15.42 6.81
N GLU A 179 -2.27 -15.50 7.69
CA GLU A 179 -3.57 -14.88 7.44
C GLU A 179 -3.50 -13.39 7.75
N ILE A 180 -4.06 -12.59 6.85
CA ILE A 180 -4.10 -11.14 6.94
C ILE A 180 -5.56 -10.72 6.96
N ARG A 181 -5.99 -10.13 8.06
CA ARG A 181 -7.24 -9.40 8.18
C ARG A 181 -6.99 -7.93 7.92
N ASN A 182 -7.63 -7.37 6.90
CA ASN A 182 -7.58 -5.94 6.59
C ASN A 182 -8.91 -5.29 6.92
N ASP A 183 -8.96 -4.53 8.01
CA ASP A 183 -10.10 -3.67 8.34
C ASP A 183 -9.95 -2.32 7.62
N ILE A 184 -10.87 -2.03 6.72
CA ILE A 184 -10.82 -0.86 5.84
C ILE A 184 -11.75 0.22 6.37
N TYR A 185 -11.20 1.41 6.56
CA TYR A 185 -11.87 2.59 7.11
C TYR A 185 -11.95 3.70 6.06
N THR A 186 -12.80 4.69 6.31
CA THR A 186 -12.76 5.96 5.58
C THR A 186 -12.24 7.06 6.48
N GLN A 187 -11.36 7.91 5.98
CA GLN A 187 -10.88 9.07 6.72
C GLN A 187 -11.90 10.22 6.65
N PHE A 188 -12.14 10.87 7.78
CA PHE A 188 -12.88 12.12 7.85
C PHE A 188 -11.91 13.31 7.88
N SER A 189 -10.93 13.27 8.78
CA SER A 189 -9.91 14.31 8.90
C SER A 189 -8.54 13.74 9.24
N GLY A 190 -7.51 14.55 9.01
CA GLY A 190 -6.13 14.28 9.39
C GLY A 190 -5.46 15.58 9.80
N THR A 191 -4.70 15.58 10.89
CA THR A 191 -3.92 16.77 11.29
C THR A 191 -2.57 16.79 10.58
N ALA A 192 -1.93 17.96 10.54
CA ALA A 192 -0.49 18.01 10.28
C ALA A 192 0.28 17.29 11.40
N THR A 193 1.49 16.82 11.08
CA THR A 193 2.39 16.22 12.06
C THR A 193 2.78 17.24 13.12
N THR A 194 2.55 16.89 14.38
CA THR A 194 2.92 17.72 15.53
C THR A 194 4.23 17.23 16.14
N GLU A 195 5.23 18.11 16.20
CA GLU A 195 6.55 17.78 16.76
C GLU A 195 6.65 18.21 18.22
N LEU A 196 7.01 17.28 19.11
CA LEU A 196 7.06 17.53 20.55
C LEU A 196 8.29 16.88 21.18
N LYS A 197 8.79 17.48 22.27
CA LYS A 197 9.87 16.91 23.07
C LYS A 197 9.33 16.21 24.31
N PHE A 198 10.00 15.16 24.76
CA PHE A 198 9.63 14.44 25.99
C PHE A 198 10.85 14.02 26.82
N ARG A 199 10.68 13.93 28.14
CA ARG A 199 11.74 13.58 29.10
C ARG A 199 11.77 12.09 29.44
N ASP A 200 10.60 11.49 29.61
CA ASP A 200 10.43 10.09 29.99
C ASP A 200 9.07 9.57 29.49
N PHE A 201 8.88 8.24 29.50
CA PHE A 201 7.58 7.62 29.27
C PHE A 201 7.33 6.48 30.24
N TYR A 202 6.05 6.23 30.53
CA TYR A 202 5.61 5.15 31.39
C TYR A 202 4.24 4.64 30.96
N GLU A 203 3.87 3.46 31.44
CA GLU A 203 2.57 2.87 31.20
C GLU A 203 1.61 3.20 32.33
N LYS A 204 0.35 3.51 31.98
CA LYS A 204 -0.73 3.71 32.93
C LYS A 204 -2.07 3.34 32.28
N ASN A 205 -2.78 2.36 32.85
CA ASN A 205 -4.13 1.98 32.44
C ASN A 205 -4.26 1.75 30.92
N GLU A 206 -3.44 0.86 30.34
CA GLU A 206 -3.42 0.56 28.88
C GLU A 206 -3.04 1.76 27.98
N ASN A 207 -2.52 2.83 28.57
CA ASN A 207 -1.97 3.96 27.84
C ASN A 207 -0.46 4.04 28.02
N ILE A 208 0.20 4.61 27.02
CA ILE A 208 1.58 5.06 27.12
C ILE A 208 1.55 6.57 27.32
N VAL A 209 2.21 7.01 28.39
CA VAL A 209 2.25 8.41 28.78
C VAL A 209 3.65 8.96 28.56
N PHE A 210 3.79 9.97 27.70
CA PHE A 210 5.04 10.68 27.45
C PHE A 210 5.04 11.99 28.24
N LYS A 211 5.95 12.13 29.21
CA LYS A 211 6.08 13.35 30.02
C LYS A 211 6.85 14.40 29.24
N ASN A 212 6.27 15.57 29.05
CA ASN A 212 6.98 16.77 28.61
C ASN A 212 7.08 17.78 29.78
N ASP A 213 7.65 18.95 29.53
CA ASP A 213 7.95 19.96 30.56
C ASP A 213 6.70 20.68 31.08
N MET A 214 5.64 20.73 30.28
CA MET A 214 4.42 21.49 30.53
C MET A 214 3.21 20.58 30.84
N ASP A 215 3.16 19.40 30.23
CA ASP A 215 2.05 18.44 30.29
C ASP A 215 2.51 17.00 29.93
N SER A 216 1.60 16.04 29.93
CA SER A 216 1.81 14.68 29.47
C SER A 216 0.96 14.35 28.25
N LEU A 217 1.56 13.74 27.23
CA LEU A 217 0.83 13.16 26.11
C LEU A 217 0.43 11.73 26.47
N VAL A 218 -0.85 11.39 26.26
CA VAL A 218 -1.40 10.09 26.63
C VAL A 218 -1.92 9.40 25.37
N PHE A 219 -1.40 8.22 25.09
CA PHE A 219 -1.77 7.43 23.91
C PHE A 219 -2.34 6.08 24.31
N ASP A 220 -3.57 5.81 23.88
CA ASP A 220 -4.22 4.50 24.00
C ASP A 220 -3.57 3.54 22.99
N ILE A 221 -2.99 2.43 23.50
CA ILE A 221 -2.24 1.45 22.70
C ILE A 221 -3.13 0.78 21.64
N ASN A 222 -4.43 0.64 21.91
CA ASN A 222 -5.37 0.02 21.00
C ASN A 222 -5.81 0.97 19.88
N LYS A 223 -5.74 2.28 20.15
CA LYS A 223 -6.11 3.36 19.21
C LYS A 223 -4.90 4.10 18.62
N SER A 224 -3.72 3.50 18.71
CA SER A 224 -2.49 4.08 18.20
C SER A 224 -1.62 3.06 17.46
N GLN A 225 -0.79 3.55 16.56
CA GLN A 225 0.36 2.86 15.99
C GLN A 225 1.62 3.62 16.39
N ILE A 226 2.63 2.89 16.85
CA ILE A 226 3.93 3.45 17.21
C ILE A 226 4.94 3.03 16.14
N SER A 227 5.72 4.01 15.67
CA SER A 227 6.91 3.79 14.83
C SER A 227 8.12 4.35 15.56
N ILE A 228 9.24 3.63 15.54
CA ILE A 228 10.51 4.03 16.14
C ILE A 228 11.47 4.40 15.01
N GLY A 229 11.85 5.67 14.98
CA GLY A 229 12.93 6.18 14.14
C GLY A 229 14.28 6.12 14.85
N PHE A 230 15.30 6.69 14.21
CA PHE A 230 16.67 6.70 14.75
C PHE A 230 16.80 7.47 16.07
N ASN A 231 16.11 8.60 16.18
CA ASN A 231 16.17 9.52 17.32
C ASN A 231 14.81 10.13 17.68
N TYR A 232 13.72 9.51 17.24
CA TYR A 232 12.35 9.96 17.51
C TYR A 232 11.40 8.77 17.54
N ILE A 233 10.21 9.01 18.08
CA ILE A 233 9.06 8.10 18.02
C ILE A 233 7.97 8.81 17.22
N GLU A 234 7.40 8.14 16.24
CA GLU A 234 6.17 8.58 15.59
C GLU A 234 4.98 7.84 16.19
N VAL A 235 3.92 8.59 16.51
CA VAL A 235 2.66 8.03 17.01
C VAL A 235 1.54 8.51 16.10
N THR A 236 0.88 7.56 15.45
CA THR A 236 -0.36 7.81 14.74
C THR A 236 -1.50 7.38 15.64
N THR A 237 -2.41 8.29 15.96
CA THR A 237 -3.62 7.97 16.71
C THR A 237 -4.82 8.05 15.78
N PHE A 238 -5.83 7.24 16.09
CA PHE A 238 -7.06 7.22 15.31
C PHE A 238 -8.28 7.04 16.20
N LYS A 239 -9.33 7.79 15.91
CA LYS A 239 -10.60 7.69 16.62
C LYS A 239 -11.77 7.96 15.68
N PRO A 240 -12.96 7.39 15.95
CA PRO A 240 -14.17 7.81 15.25
C PRO A 240 -14.34 9.33 15.35
N ASN A 241 -14.71 9.97 14.25
CA ASN A 241 -14.91 11.42 14.23
C ASN A 241 -15.98 11.82 15.24
N LYS A 242 -15.70 12.73 16.17
CA LYS A 242 -16.72 13.14 17.16
C LYS A 242 -17.82 14.01 16.56
N PHE A 243 -17.58 14.55 15.38
CA PHE A 243 -18.50 15.37 14.64
C PHE A 243 -19.26 14.48 13.63
N TYR A 244 -20.26 15.01 12.93
CA TYR A 244 -20.94 14.28 11.83
C TYR A 244 -21.35 12.82 12.09
N LYS A 245 -22.01 12.53 13.23
CA LYS A 245 -22.58 11.20 13.57
C LYS A 245 -21.54 10.06 13.61
N ASN A 246 -20.29 10.31 14.01
CA ASN A 246 -19.24 9.28 14.08
C ASN A 246 -18.87 8.65 12.73
N ARG A 247 -19.01 9.43 11.64
CA ARG A 247 -18.63 9.03 10.29
C ARG A 247 -17.13 9.16 10.11
N GLY A 248 -16.48 8.06 9.70
CA GLY A 248 -15.05 8.03 9.40
C GLY A 248 -14.13 8.20 10.62
N LEU A 249 -12.83 8.19 10.35
CA LEU A 249 -11.78 8.36 11.35
C LEU A 249 -11.15 9.76 11.29
N ASP A 250 -10.86 10.30 12.46
CA ASP A 250 -9.88 11.37 12.64
C ASP A 250 -8.52 10.73 12.91
N LEU A 251 -7.52 11.14 12.13
CA LEU A 251 -6.12 10.74 12.28
C LEU A 251 -5.31 11.90 12.84
N GLU A 252 -4.50 11.64 13.86
CA GLU A 252 -3.55 12.61 14.40
C GLU A 252 -2.15 12.01 14.41
N PHE A 253 -1.17 12.81 14.00
CA PHE A 253 0.21 12.39 13.79
C PHE A 253 1.14 13.18 14.70
N TYR A 254 1.93 12.45 15.48
CA TYR A 254 2.87 13.02 16.44
C TYR A 254 4.28 12.53 16.17
N LYS A 255 5.25 13.43 16.25
CA LYS A 255 6.68 13.11 16.21
C LYS A 255 7.34 13.55 17.50
N LEU A 256 7.77 12.58 18.29
CA LEU A 256 8.23 12.75 19.67
C LEU A 256 9.75 12.61 19.73
N PHE A 257 10.43 13.66 20.19
CA PHE A 257 11.88 13.70 20.32
C PHE A 257 12.29 13.58 21.80
N PRO A 258 13.09 12.56 22.17
CA PRO A 258 13.54 12.41 23.54
C PRO A 258 14.61 13.47 23.86
N ILE A 259 14.48 14.14 25.01
CA ILE A 259 15.45 15.14 25.49
C ILE A 259 16.74 14.47 25.97
N LYS A 260 16.67 13.21 26.38
CA LYS A 260 17.80 12.39 26.85
C LYS A 260 17.83 11.08 26.08
N LYS A 261 19.00 10.44 26.01
CA LYS A 261 19.14 9.11 25.39
C LYS A 261 18.16 8.13 26.04
N MET A 262 17.33 7.48 25.22
CA MET A 262 16.34 6.52 25.68
C MET A 262 16.62 5.11 25.19
N ASN A 263 16.13 4.15 25.97
CA ASN A 263 16.12 2.76 25.60
C ASN A 263 14.76 2.40 24.98
N PHE A 264 14.69 2.38 23.66
CA PHE A 264 13.48 2.07 22.91
C PHE A 264 13.02 0.60 23.04
N SER A 265 13.86 -0.32 23.54
CA SER A 265 13.46 -1.73 23.76
C SER A 265 12.27 -1.88 24.72
N LYS A 266 12.07 -0.91 25.63
CA LYS A 266 10.89 -0.86 26.52
C LYS A 266 9.56 -0.72 25.77
N LEU A 267 9.59 -0.34 24.49
CA LEU A 267 8.40 -0.25 23.63
C LEU A 267 8.11 -1.52 22.85
N GLU A 268 9.00 -2.51 22.81
CA GLU A 268 8.86 -3.73 21.98
C GLU A 268 7.53 -4.46 22.22
N LYS A 269 7.04 -4.48 23.46
CA LYS A 269 5.77 -5.11 23.82
C LYS A 269 4.55 -4.49 23.14
N TYR A 270 4.67 -3.25 22.66
CA TYR A 270 3.61 -2.55 21.91
C TYR A 270 3.71 -2.78 20.40
N GLN A 271 4.60 -3.68 19.98
CA GLN A 271 4.83 -4.05 18.58
C GLN A 271 5.06 -2.81 17.68
N PRO A 272 6.05 -1.96 18.02
CA PRO A 272 6.32 -0.76 17.23
C PRO A 272 6.88 -1.15 15.87
N LEU A 273 6.52 -0.38 14.84
CA LEU A 273 7.21 -0.41 13.56
C LEU A 273 8.60 0.19 13.74
N THR A 274 9.62 -0.42 13.16
CA THR A 274 10.98 0.10 13.19
C THR A 274 11.31 0.69 11.82
N ILE A 275 11.60 1.98 11.76
CA ILE A 275 11.95 2.66 10.51
C ILE A 275 13.37 2.26 10.12
N ILE A 276 13.54 1.71 8.91
CA ILE A 276 14.81 1.26 8.36
C ILE A 276 15.32 2.29 7.38
N LYS A 277 16.56 2.75 7.60
CA LYS A 277 17.23 3.65 6.67
C LYS A 277 17.71 2.87 5.45
N ASN A 278 17.34 3.35 4.26
CA ASN A 278 17.78 2.81 2.97
C ASN A 278 19.20 3.28 2.59
#